data_AF-A0A022R9I3-F1
#
_entry.id   AF-A0A022R9I3-F1
#
_cell.length_a   1.000
_cell.length_b   1.000
_cell.length_c   1.000
_cell.angle_alpha   90.00
_cell.angle_beta   90.00
_cell.angle_gamma   90.00
#
_symmetry.space_group_name_H-M   'P 1'
#
loop_
_entity.id
_entity.type
_entity.pdbx_description
1 polymer ?
#
loop_
_entity_poly.entity_id
_entity_poly.type
_entity_poly.pdbx_seq_one_letter_code
_entity_poly.pdbx_strand_id
1 'polypeptide(L)' 'MVFVKAQKSRAYFKRFQVKYKRRRDGKTDYRARIRLINQDKNKYNTPKFRLVVRF' A
#
# COMPACT_ATOMS: atom_id res chain seq x y z
N MET A 1 -13.75 38.53 -9.96
CA MET A 1 -12.94 37.33 -10.31
C MET A 1 -12.62 36.59 -9.02
N VAL A 2 -13.02 35.32 -8.88
CA VAL A 2 -12.77 34.54 -7.66
C VAL A 2 -11.34 33.99 -7.72
N PHE A 3 -10.45 34.45 -6.84
CA PHE A 3 -9.05 34.01 -6.79
C PHE A 3 -8.93 32.74 -5.95
N VAL A 4 -8.62 31.61 -6.58
CA VAL A 4 -8.45 30.32 -5.88
C VAL A 4 -6.98 30.06 -5.63
N LYS A 5 -6.60 29.81 -4.37
CA LYS A 5 -5.23 29.46 -3.98
C LYS A 5 -4.86 28.07 -4.50
N ALA A 6 -3.76 27.96 -5.24
CA ALA A 6 -3.21 26.68 -5.66
C ALA A 6 -2.70 25.86 -4.45
N GLN A 7 -3.33 24.71 -4.19
CA GLN A 7 -3.02 23.90 -3.00
C GLN A 7 -1.78 23.00 -3.15
N LYS A 8 -1.54 22.43 -4.34
CA LYS A 8 -0.40 21.53 -4.60
C LYS A 8 0.83 22.31 -5.05
N SER A 9 1.38 23.13 -4.15
CA SER A 9 2.59 23.90 -4.42
C SER A 9 3.84 23.02 -4.46
N ARG A 10 4.97 23.55 -4.95
CA ARG A 10 6.27 22.86 -4.90
C ARG A 10 6.69 22.47 -3.48
N ALA A 11 6.31 23.27 -2.47
CA ALA A 11 6.58 22.97 -1.06
C ALA A 11 5.78 21.76 -0.56
N TYR A 12 4.55 21.54 -1.06
CA TYR A 12 3.74 20.36 -0.74
C TYR A 12 4.44 19.07 -1.21
N PHE A 13 4.89 19.04 -2.46
CA PHE A 13 5.51 17.84 -3.04
C PHE A 13 6.85 17.48 -2.39
N LYS A 14 7.58 18.44 -1.82
CA LYS A 14 8.79 18.17 -1.02
C LYS A 14 8.52 17.34 0.24
N ARG A 15 7.28 17.36 0.76
CA ARG A 15 6.87 16.63 1.99
C ARG A 15 5.96 15.45 1.72
N PHE A 16 5.43 15.34 0.51
CA PHE A 16 4.44 14.32 0.19
C PHE A 16 5.08 12.93 0.09
N GLN A 17 4.75 12.04 1.02
CA GLN A 17 5.19 10.65 0.97
C GLN A 17 4.17 9.79 0.22
N VAL A 18 4.59 9.24 -0.91
CA VAL A 18 3.76 8.32 -1.71
C VAL A 18 3.53 7.00 -0.98
N LYS A 19 2.34 6.43 -1.14
CA LYS A 19 2.07 5.05 -0.73
C LYS A 19 2.73 4.05 -1.69
N TYR A 20 2.87 2.80 -1.27
CA TYR A 20 3.43 1.73 -2.11
C TYR A 20 2.72 1.61 -3.46
N LYS A 21 3.46 1.19 -4.51
CA LYS A 21 2.99 1.10 -5.90
C LYS A 21 1.61 0.45 -6.02
N ARG A 22 1.42 -0.77 -5.50
CA ARG A 22 0.13 -1.48 -5.61
C ARG A 22 -1.01 -0.87 -4.79
N ARG A 23 -0.70 -0.03 -3.78
CA ARG A 23 -1.72 0.73 -3.05
C ARG A 23 -2.17 1.94 -3.87
N ARG A 24 -1.26 2.59 -4.61
CA ARG A 24 -1.60 3.64 -5.57
C ARG A 24 -2.41 3.10 -6.75
N ASP A 25 -2.05 1.92 -7.24
CA ASP A 25 -2.79 1.23 -8.30
C ASP A 25 -4.14 0.64 -7.82
N GLY A 26 -4.47 0.70 -6.52
CA GLY A 26 -5.69 0.11 -5.96
C GLY A 26 -5.75 -1.42 -5.94
N LYS A 27 -4.65 -2.11 -6.28
CA LYS A 27 -4.60 -3.58 -6.49
C LYS A 27 -4.33 -4.39 -5.23
N THR A 28 -4.01 -3.76 -4.11
CA THR A 28 -3.60 -4.49 -2.88
C THR A 28 -3.94 -3.74 -1.63
N ASP A 29 -4.70 -4.39 -0.76
CA ASP A 29 -4.73 -4.05 0.65
C ASP A 29 -3.56 -4.70 1.40
N TYR A 30 -2.61 -3.88 1.86
CA TYR A 30 -1.45 -4.33 2.62
C TYR A 30 -1.80 -4.76 4.05
N ARG A 31 -2.89 -4.25 4.66
CA ARG A 31 -3.26 -4.60 6.03
C ARG A 31 -3.71 -6.07 6.11
N ALA A 32 -4.59 -6.49 5.19
CA ALA A 32 -4.96 -7.89 5.06
C ALA A 32 -3.78 -8.77 4.61
N ARG A 33 -2.98 -8.30 3.63
CA ARG A 33 -1.86 -9.08 3.08
C ARG A 33 -0.82 -9.48 4.14
N ILE A 34 -0.46 -8.57 5.06
CA ILE A 34 0.52 -8.85 6.12
C ILE A 34 0.04 -10.01 7.00
N ARG A 35 -1.23 -10.02 7.39
CA ARG A 35 -1.83 -11.10 8.20
C ARG A 35 -1.87 -12.43 7.45
N LEU A 36 -2.13 -12.39 6.15
CA LEU A 36 -2.19 -13.60 5.32
C LEU A 36 -0.81 -14.23 5.12
N ILE A 37 0.23 -13.42 4.84
CA ILE A 37 1.56 -13.92 4.45
C ILE A 37 2.42 -14.28 5.67
N ASN A 38 2.31 -13.53 6.77
CA ASN A 38 3.16 -13.78 7.93
C ASN A 38 2.96 -15.20 8.45
N GLN A 39 4.07 -15.92 8.59
CA GLN A 39 4.14 -17.26 9.17
C GLN A 39 4.74 -17.15 10.57
N ASP A 40 4.34 -18.05 11.46
CA ASP A 40 4.94 -18.14 12.79
C ASP A 40 6.41 -18.53 12.68
N LYS A 41 7.28 -17.85 13.44
CA LYS A 41 8.74 -18.04 13.35
C LYS A 41 9.18 -19.45 13.76
N ASN A 42 8.42 -20.12 14.62
CA ASN A 42 8.68 -21.50 15.05
C ASN A 42 8.41 -22.54 13.96
N LYS A 43 7.84 -22.15 12.80
CA LYS A 43 7.66 -23.04 11.65
C LYS A 43 8.83 -23.00 10.66
N TYR A 44 9.86 -22.20 10.96
CA TYR A 44 11.10 -22.10 10.20
C TYR A 44 10.83 -21.94 8.69
N ASN A 45 11.32 -22.87 7.87
CA ASN A 45 11.25 -22.81 6.42
C ASN A 45 9.98 -23.46 5.83
N THR A 46 8.98 -23.77 6.66
CA THR A 46 7.73 -24.37 6.17
C THR A 46 6.96 -23.36 5.31
N PRO A 47 6.68 -23.68 4.02
CA PRO A 47 5.99 -22.75 3.13
C PRO A 47 4.55 -22.50 3.57
N LYS A 48 4.11 -21.23 3.46
CA LYS A 48 2.71 -20.83 3.69
C LYS A 48 2.02 -20.56 2.34
N PHE A 49 1.18 -21.48 1.90
CA PHE A 49 0.42 -21.33 0.67
C PHE A 49 -0.81 -20.43 0.86
N ARG A 50 -1.19 -19.70 -0.19
CA ARG A 50 -2.42 -18.92 -0.23
C ARG A 50 -3.11 -19.10 -1.57
N LEU A 51 -4.42 -19.27 -1.55
CA LEU A 51 -5.25 -19.23 -2.75
C LEU A 51 -5.61 -17.78 -3.06
N VAL A 52 -5.37 -17.34 -4.30
CA VAL A 52 -5.70 -15.98 -4.74
C VAL A 52 -6.80 -16.09 -5.79
N VAL A 53 -8.02 -15.70 -5.42
CA VAL A 53 -9.17 -15.62 -6.34
C VAL A 53 -9.33 -14.18 -6.80
N ARG A 54 -9.60 -13.98 -8.09
CA ARG A 54 -9.97 -12.71 -8.70
C ARG A 54 -11.09 -12.96 -9.71
N PHE A 55 -12.02 -12.02 -9.79
CA PHE A 55 -13.11 -12.01 -10.77
C PHE A 55 -12.74 -11.10 -11.94
#